data_AF-A0A5P0YX13-F1
#
_entry.id   AF-A0A5P0YX13-F1
#
_cell.length_a   1.000
_cell.length_b   1.000
_cell.length_c   1.000
_cell.angle_alpha   90.00
_cell.angle_beta   90.00
_cell.angle_gamma   90.00
#
_symmetry.space_group_name_H-M   'P 1'
#
loop_
_entity.id
_entity.type
_entity.pdbx_description
1 polymer ?
#
loop_
_entity_poly.entity_id
_entity_poly.type
_entity_poly.pdbx_seq_one_letter_code
_entity_poly.pdbx_strand_id
1 'polypeptide(L)' 'MHADLLGLGAVLLIAGLVARGARRVGLPSVPCYMLVGILLGPGT' A
#
# COMPACT_ATOMS: atom_id res chain seq x y z
N MET A 1 6.04 3.08 -20.77
CA MET A 1 4.75 2.35 -20.65
C MET A 1 4.86 1.04 -19.88
N HIS A 2 5.79 0.12 -20.18
CA HIS A 2 5.92 -1.14 -19.43
C HIS A 2 6.33 -0.95 -17.94
N ALA A 3 7.26 -0.01 -17.68
CA ALA A 3 7.68 0.32 -16.32
C ALA A 3 6.55 0.92 -15.45
N ASP A 4 5.57 1.57 -16.08
CA ASP A 4 4.43 2.20 -15.41
C ASP A 4 3.46 1.15 -14.84
N LEU A 5 3.15 0.14 -15.66
CA LEU A 5 2.32 -1.01 -15.27
C LEU A 5 2.99 -1.85 -14.18
N LEU A 6 4.32 -2.01 -14.25
CA LEU A 6 5.10 -2.68 -13.21
C LEU A 6 5.10 -1.87 -11.91
N GLY A 7 5.26 -0.55 -11.99
CA GLY A 7 5.18 0.34 -10.83
C GLY A 7 3.82 0.28 -10.14
N LEU A 8 2.72 0.40 -10.91
CA LEU A 8 1.36 0.28 -10.40
C LEU A 8 1.09 -1.10 -9.77
N GLY A 9 1.52 -2.17 -10.43
CA GLY A 9 1.38 -3.53 -9.90
C GLY A 9 2.12 -3.73 -8.58
N ALA A 10 3.35 -3.23 -8.49
CA ALA A 10 4.16 -3.30 -7.26
C ALA A 10 3.52 -2.53 -6.10
N VAL A 11 3.02 -1.31 -6.35
CA VAL A 11 2.33 -0.49 -5.34
C VAL A 11 1.08 -1.18 -4.82
N LEU A 12 0.25 -1.73 -5.71
CA LEU A 12 -0.97 -2.44 -5.33
C LEU A 12 -0.68 -3.73 -4.54
N LEU A 13 0.36 -4.48 -4.91
CA LEU A 13 0.79 -5.66 -4.17
C LEU A 13 1.25 -5.32 -2.75
N ILE A 14 2.08 -4.29 -2.59
CA ILE A 14 2.54 -3.83 -1.28
C ILE A 14 1.35 -3.35 -0.44
N ALA A 15 0.45 -2.56 -1.01
CA ALA A 15 -0.74 -2.08 -0.32
C ALA A 15 -1.64 -3.23 0.15
N GLY A 16 -1.85 -4.25 -0.69
CA GLY A 16 -2.62 -5.44 -0.34
C GLY A 16 -1.98 -6.28 0.76
N LEU A 17 -0.64 -6.42 0.75
CA LEU A 17 0.12 -7.12 1.80
C LEU A 17 0.04 -6.39 3.14
N VAL A 18 0.21 -5.07 3.14
CA VAL A 18 0.08 -4.24 4.35
C VAL A 18 -1.34 -4.35 4.91
N ALA A 19 -2.37 -4.28 4.05
CA ALA A 19 -3.75 -4.45 4.48
C ALA A 19 -4.03 -5.84 5.06
N ARG A 20 -3.45 -6.89 4.47
CA ARG A 20 -3.55 -8.26 5.00
C ARG A 20 -2.85 -8.37 6.36
N GLY A 21 -1.67 -7.77 6.52
CA GLY A 21 -0.93 -7.71 7.78
C GLY A 21 -1.71 -6.97 8.86
N ALA A 22 -2.23 -5.78 8.54
CA ALA A 22 -3.05 -4.95 9.42
C ALA A 22 -4.28 -5.71 9.96
N ARG A 23 -4.99 -6.45 9.09
CA ARG A 23 -6.11 -7.29 9.51
C ARG A 23 -5.71 -8.41 10.46
N ARG A 24 -4.48 -8.95 10.36
CA ARG A 24 -4.01 -10.01 11.27
C ARG A 24 -3.65 -9.50 12.66
N VAL A 25 -3.27 -8.24 12.79
CA VAL A 25 -2.96 -7.61 14.08
C VAL A 25 -4.16 -6.87 14.70
N GLY A 26 -5.35 -7.02 14.12
CA GLY A 26 -6.57 -6.37 14.62
C GLY A 26 -6.60 -4.85 14.47
N LEU A 27 -5.70 -4.27 13.67
CA LEU A 27 -5.70 -2.84 13.41
C LEU A 27 -6.83 -2.48 12.43
N PRO A 28 -7.55 -1.37 12.66
CA PRO A 28 -8.52 -0.85 11.71
C PRO A 28 -7.82 -0.59 10.37
N SER A 29 -8.36 -1.16 9.29
CA SER A 29 -7.73 -1.16 7.97
C SER A 29 -7.52 0.24 7.38
N VAL A 30 -8.39 1.19 7.72
CA VAL A 30 -8.39 2.57 7.23
C VAL A 30 -7.10 3.33 7.59
N PRO A 31 -6.67 3.44 8.86
CA PRO A 31 -5.42 4.11 9.21
C PRO A 31 -4.17 3.41 8.65
N CYS A 32 -4.18 2.09 8.46
CA CYS A 32 -3.05 1.40 7.84
C CYS A 32 -2.88 1.78 6.35
N TYR A 33 -3.98 1.89 5.59
CA TYR A 33 -3.91 2.42 4.22
C TYR A 33 -3.47 3.89 4.18
N MET A 34 -3.93 4.70 5.13
CA MET A 34 -3.54 6.10 5.26
C MET A 34 -2.03 6.23 5.50
N LEU A 35 -1.45 5.38 6.36
CA LEU A 35 -0.01 5.37 6.62
C LEU A 35 0.82 4.95 5.41
N VAL A 36 0.37 3.95 4.64
CA VAL A 36 1.05 3.57 3.39
C VAL A 36 0.98 4.71 2.37
N GLY A 37 -0.17 5.38 2.24
CA GLY A 37 -0.32 6.56 1.38
C GLY A 37 0.52 7.75 1.84
N ILE A 38 0.66 7.99 3.14
CA ILE A 38 1.53 9.05 3.69
C ILE A 38 3.02 8.71 3.54
N LEU A 39 3.40 7.44 3.66
CA LEU A 39 4.79 7.02 3.59
C LEU A 39 5.29 6.90 2.14
N LEU A 40 4.42 6.47 1.24
CA LEU A 40 4.73 6.23 -0.17
C LEU A 40 4.28 7.36 -1.10
N GLY A 41 3.46 8.29 -0.61
CA GLY A 41 2.85 9.36 -1.39
C GLY A 41 3.71 10.62 -1.61
N PRO A 42 4.42 11.20 -0.62
CA PRO A 42 5.08 12.50 -0.80
C PRO A 42 6.46 12.39 -1.48
N GLY A 43 6.55 11.54 -2.51
CA GLY A 43 7.77 11.33 -3.31
C GLY A 43 7.51 11.10 -4.80
N THR A 44 6.26 11.25 -5.26
CA THR A 44 5.89 11.39 -6.68
C THR A 44 5.37 12.77 -6.96
#